data_AF-A0A939MLG0-F1
#
_entry.id   AF-A0A939MLG0-F1
#
_cell.length_a   1.000
_cell.length_b   1.000
_cell.length_c   1.000
_cell.angle_alpha   90.00
_cell.angle_beta   90.00
_cell.angle_gamma   90.00
#
_symmetry.space_group_name_H-M   'P 1'
#
loop_
_entity.id
_entity.type
_entity.pdbx_description
1 polymer ?
#
loop_
_entity_poly.entity_id
_entity_poly.type
_entity_poly.pdbx_seq_one_letter_code
_entity_poly.pdbx_strand_id
1 'polypeptide(L)'
;MDSEAWEELFSACVAWLAAHGRRPDDVQPRNATERRLGTWLAHQSMLAGQGRLQTGRLLRLKEAGLGGTLRAKRRRESRSPAHGNDRTAGPGQGRPAGAVAAERQRPVSRYRRRRVGGFRMQDTVLRVPVALLNRVVELWYLVSPEGGALPGAAPEAIAELRGLLAEIDERYRVPLGMLARATGVNRSAYRTWLRRHPAGQQLPAPPSSAAAEAAEEAGAPLRGGVCRAGHPQRAENLVSDGRGGSRCGVCARERAQQQRVRESQGNPPTRRNAPWTMAEDRLVLVAETTDLELARLLHRTVGSIRARRAKLRRSVGDRI
;
A
#
# COMPACT_ATOMS: atom_id res chain seq x y z
N MET A 1 23.64 -1.41 4.78
CA MET A 1 23.89 -1.34 6.23
C MET A 1 25.12 -2.17 6.48
N ASP A 2 26.20 -1.47 6.79
CA ASP A 2 27.52 -2.07 6.94
C ASP A 2 27.54 -2.97 8.18
N SER A 3 28.57 -3.83 8.26
CA SER A 3 28.61 -4.82 9.34
C SER A 3 28.71 -4.16 10.71
N GLU A 4 29.48 -3.09 10.83
CA GLU A 4 29.70 -2.36 12.08
C GLU A 4 28.40 -1.72 12.62
N ALA A 5 27.67 -1.00 11.77
CA ALA A 5 26.39 -0.38 12.17
C ALA A 5 25.34 -1.43 12.60
N TRP A 6 25.41 -2.64 12.05
CA TRP A 6 24.54 -3.74 12.49
C TRP A 6 24.95 -4.25 13.88
N GLU A 7 26.24 -4.42 14.14
CA GLU A 7 26.77 -4.88 15.44
C GLU A 7 26.50 -3.88 16.57
N GLU A 8 26.62 -2.58 16.31
CA GLU A 8 26.32 -1.52 17.27
C GLU A 8 24.86 -1.60 17.73
N LEU A 9 23.92 -1.65 16.78
CA LEU A 9 22.48 -1.69 17.07
C LEU A 9 22.05 -3.04 17.67
N PHE A 10 22.68 -4.14 17.27
CA PHE A 10 22.47 -5.44 17.88
C PHE A 10 22.89 -5.43 19.35
N SER A 11 24.11 -4.98 19.63
CA SER A 11 24.65 -4.88 20.99
C SER A 11 23.78 -3.96 21.87
N ALA A 12 23.33 -2.83 21.34
CA ALA A 12 22.41 -1.93 22.03
C ALA A 12 21.05 -2.59 22.35
N CYS A 13 20.50 -3.42 21.46
CA CYS A 13 19.27 -4.17 21.74
C CYS A 13 19.47 -5.23 22.84
N VAL A 14 20.61 -5.92 22.85
CA VAL A 14 20.94 -6.91 23.90
C VAL A 14 21.08 -6.22 25.25
N ALA A 15 21.83 -5.11 25.31
CA ALA A 15 21.96 -4.31 26.52
C ALA A 15 20.61 -3.79 27.03
N TRP A 16 19.74 -3.33 26.12
CA TRP A 16 18.39 -2.91 26.47
C TRP A 16 17.56 -4.05 27.09
N LEU A 17 17.59 -5.23 26.47
CA LEU A 17 16.86 -6.40 26.96
C LEU A 17 17.34 -6.82 28.35
N ALA A 18 18.65 -6.80 28.59
CA ALA A 18 19.24 -7.09 29.89
C ALA A 18 18.81 -6.06 30.96
N ALA A 19 18.83 -4.76 30.63
CA ALA A 19 18.49 -3.70 31.57
C ALA A 19 16.99 -3.62 31.92
N HIS A 20 16.11 -3.94 30.96
CA HIS A 20 14.66 -3.71 31.12
C HIS A 20 13.82 -5.00 31.21
N GLY A 21 14.42 -6.17 30.98
CA GLY A 21 13.70 -7.45 30.95
C GLY A 21 12.65 -7.57 29.85
N ARG A 22 12.62 -6.63 28.89
CA ARG A 22 11.67 -6.60 27.78
C ARG A 22 12.34 -6.12 26.50
N ARG A 23 11.75 -6.51 25.37
CA ARG A 23 12.21 -6.06 24.04
C ARG A 23 11.84 -4.58 23.82
N PRO A 24 12.66 -3.82 23.08
CA PRO A 24 12.29 -2.47 22.63
C PRO A 24 11.00 -2.50 21.80
N ASP A 25 10.07 -1.59 22.07
CA ASP A 25 8.79 -1.46 21.35
C ASP A 25 8.85 -0.32 20.31
N ASP A 26 8.37 -0.55 19.09
CA ASP A 26 8.28 0.46 18.03
C ASP A 26 6.94 1.22 18.03
N VAL A 27 5.89 0.65 18.62
CA VAL A 27 4.53 1.19 18.65
C VAL A 27 4.35 2.14 19.83
N GLN A 28 4.83 1.76 21.02
CA GLN A 28 4.70 2.55 22.25
C GLN A 28 6.05 2.76 22.96
N PRO A 29 7.03 3.40 22.30
CA PRO A 29 8.34 3.64 22.91
C PRO A 29 8.23 4.66 24.05
N ARG A 30 8.89 4.39 25.19
CA ARG A 30 8.95 5.30 26.34
C ARG A 30 9.94 6.43 26.13
N ASN A 31 10.97 6.22 25.32
CA ASN A 31 11.99 7.22 25.01
C ASN A 31 12.50 7.08 23.56
N ALA A 32 13.32 8.05 23.13
CA ALA A 32 13.85 8.09 21.76
C ALA A 32 14.75 6.89 21.44
N THR A 33 15.54 6.43 22.42
CA THR A 33 16.42 5.27 22.28
C THR A 33 15.60 4.00 22.02
N GLU A 34 14.55 3.75 22.81
CA GLU A 34 13.64 2.63 22.62
C GLU A 34 13.02 2.66 21.23
N ARG A 35 12.55 3.83 20.78
CA ARG A 35 11.97 4.00 19.44
C ARG A 35 12.97 3.61 18.35
N ARG A 36 14.22 4.05 18.45
CA ARG A 36 15.28 3.73 17.49
C ARG A 36 15.54 2.22 17.44
N LEU A 37 15.70 1.59 18.59
CA LEU A 37 15.95 0.15 18.69
C LEU A 37 14.75 -0.69 18.23
N GLY A 38 13.54 -0.30 18.61
CA GLY A 38 12.29 -0.95 18.18
C GLY A 38 12.11 -0.88 16.67
N THR A 39 12.29 0.31 16.07
CA THR A 39 12.22 0.49 14.62
C THR A 39 13.24 -0.38 13.88
N TRP A 40 14.47 -0.46 14.41
CA TRP A 40 15.51 -1.32 13.83
C TRP A 40 15.13 -2.80 13.93
N LEU A 41 14.63 -3.28 15.07
CA LEU A 41 14.16 -4.66 15.25
C LEU A 41 12.98 -5.00 14.33
N ALA A 42 12.04 -4.06 14.14
CA ALA A 42 10.94 -4.23 13.20
C ALA A 42 11.45 -4.38 11.76
N HIS A 43 12.45 -3.58 11.38
CA HIS A 43 13.11 -3.69 10.07
C HIS A 43 13.83 -5.03 9.89
N GLN A 44 14.60 -5.50 10.89
CA GLN A 44 15.23 -6.83 10.87
C GLN A 44 14.19 -7.94 10.73
N SER A 45 13.04 -7.79 11.41
CA SER A 45 11.91 -8.72 11.33
C SER A 45 11.29 -8.79 9.95
N MET A 46 11.11 -7.65 9.31
CA MET A 46 10.66 -7.57 7.93
C MET A 46 11.65 -8.25 6.98
N LEU A 47 12.97 -7.98 7.11
CA LEU A 47 14.01 -8.60 6.28
C LEU A 47 14.08 -10.12 6.46
N ALA A 48 13.97 -10.61 7.70
CA ALA A 48 13.89 -12.04 8.00
C ALA A 48 12.65 -12.68 7.36
N GLY A 49 11.49 -12.03 7.46
CA GLY A 49 10.26 -12.47 6.81
C GLY A 49 10.32 -12.50 5.28
N GLN A 50 11.20 -11.69 4.67
CA GLN A 50 11.47 -11.67 3.24
C GLN A 50 12.56 -12.66 2.81
N GLY A 51 13.24 -13.34 3.75
CA GLY A 51 14.39 -14.20 3.44
C GLY A 51 15.63 -13.42 2.98
N ARG A 52 15.70 -12.12 3.27
CA ARG A 52 16.81 -11.22 2.88
C ARG A 52 17.82 -10.99 3.99
N LEU A 53 17.50 -11.42 5.22
CA LEU A 53 18.41 -11.33 6.34
C LEU A 53 19.41 -12.50 6.28
N GLN A 54 20.70 -12.20 6.39
CA GLN A 54 21.76 -13.22 6.44
C GLN A 54 21.50 -14.22 7.57
N THR A 55 21.74 -15.51 7.30
CA THR A 55 21.44 -16.62 8.22
C THR A 55 22.12 -16.46 9.58
N GLY A 56 23.39 -16.04 9.62
CA GLY A 56 24.12 -15.80 10.87
C GLY A 56 23.50 -14.70 11.75
N ARG A 57 23.06 -13.59 11.14
CA ARG A 57 22.38 -12.49 11.84
C ARG A 57 21.02 -12.93 12.40
N LEU A 58 20.30 -13.76 11.65
CA LEU A 58 19.03 -14.34 12.10
C LEU A 58 19.21 -15.26 13.31
N LEU A 59 20.25 -16.11 13.32
CA LEU A 59 20.56 -16.98 14.45
C LEU A 59 20.92 -16.17 15.70
N ARG A 60 21.81 -15.16 15.57
CA ARG A 60 22.18 -14.29 16.69
C ARG A 60 20.99 -13.55 17.30
N LEU A 61 20.06 -13.06 16.48
CA LEU A 61 18.82 -12.46 16.99
C LEU A 61 17.94 -13.45 17.76
N LYS A 62 17.90 -14.73 17.34
CA LYS A 62 17.13 -15.77 18.05
C LYS A 62 17.79 -16.14 19.37
N GLU A 63 19.11 -16.37 19.36
CA GLU A 63 19.90 -16.71 20.54
C GLU A 63 19.82 -15.62 21.61
N ALA A 64 19.84 -14.34 21.20
CA ALA A 64 19.66 -13.20 22.10
C ALA A 64 18.22 -13.00 22.63
N GLY A 65 17.27 -13.90 22.33
CA GLY A 65 15.86 -13.73 22.71
C GLY A 65 15.12 -12.61 21.96
N LEU A 66 15.77 -12.00 20.96
CA LEU A 66 15.21 -10.97 20.08
C LEU A 66 14.47 -11.57 18.87
N GLY A 67 14.30 -12.89 18.81
CA GLY A 67 13.71 -13.60 17.67
C GLY A 67 12.19 -13.82 17.70
N GLY A 68 11.52 -13.57 18.82
CA GLY A 68 10.14 -14.06 19.07
C GLY A 68 9.05 -13.57 18.11
N THR A 69 9.28 -12.47 17.39
CA THR A 69 8.35 -11.91 16.39
C THR A 69 8.80 -12.14 14.95
N LEU A 70 9.95 -12.80 14.74
CA LEU A 70 10.46 -13.18 13.43
C LEU A 70 9.66 -14.37 12.89
N ARG A 71 8.34 -14.21 12.71
CA ARG A 71 7.56 -15.15 11.91
C ARG A 71 8.07 -15.01 10.50
N ALA A 72 8.96 -15.92 10.10
CA ALA A 72 9.20 -16.20 8.70
C ALA A 72 7.80 -16.35 8.09
N LYS A 73 7.43 -15.38 7.25
CA LYS A 73 6.23 -15.48 6.45
C LYS A 73 6.56 -16.67 5.57
N ARG A 74 6.15 -17.89 5.97
CA ARG A 74 6.33 -19.09 5.16
C ARG A 74 5.85 -18.63 3.81
N ARG A 75 6.79 -18.46 2.87
CA ARG A 75 6.44 -18.29 1.49
C ARG A 75 5.48 -19.44 1.31
N ARG A 76 4.21 -19.17 1.00
CA ARG A 76 3.47 -20.11 0.18
C ARG A 76 4.35 -20.19 -1.06
N GLU A 77 5.39 -21.02 -1.01
CA GLU A 77 5.84 -21.76 -2.14
C GLU A 77 4.53 -22.23 -2.73
N SER A 78 4.22 -21.58 -3.85
CA SER A 78 3.49 -22.16 -4.93
C SER A 78 3.80 -23.65 -5.01
N ARG A 79 3.14 -24.44 -4.15
CA ARG A 79 2.49 -25.68 -4.53
C ARG A 79 1.46 -25.26 -5.58
N SER A 80 1.95 -24.85 -6.75
CA SER A 80 1.35 -25.29 -7.98
C SER A 80 1.55 -26.80 -7.93
N PRO A 81 0.49 -27.60 -7.75
CA PRO A 81 0.62 -28.99 -8.11
C PRO A 81 1.02 -28.96 -9.58
N ALA A 82 2.19 -29.51 -9.90
CA ALA A 82 2.48 -29.88 -11.27
C ALA A 82 1.29 -30.75 -11.70
N HIS A 83 0.40 -30.19 -12.52
CA HIS A 83 -0.47 -30.99 -13.35
C HIS A 83 0.48 -31.68 -14.33
N GLY A 84 1.01 -32.83 -13.90
CA GLY A 84 1.51 -33.83 -14.81
C GLY A 84 0.35 -34.14 -15.75
N ASN A 85 0.44 -33.65 -16.99
CA ASN A 85 -0.29 -34.23 -18.09
C ASN A 85 0.32 -35.61 -18.33
N ASP A 86 -0.12 -36.59 -17.54
CA ASP A 86 0.03 -37.98 -17.90
C ASP A 86 -1.25 -38.39 -18.62
N ARG A 87 -1.29 -38.11 -19.93
CA ARG A 87 -2.28 -38.68 -20.84
C ARG A 87 -1.73 -40.00 -21.35
N THR A 88 -1.81 -41.03 -20.52
CA THR A 88 -1.82 -42.40 -21.02
C THR A 88 -3.23 -42.67 -21.56
N ALA A 89 -3.31 -42.73 -22.89
CA ALA A 89 -4.51 -43.10 -23.63
C ALA A 89 -4.82 -44.58 -23.40
N GLY A 90 -5.99 -44.87 -22.83
CA GLY A 90 -6.61 -46.19 -22.89
C GLY A 90 -7.85 -46.13 -23.79
N PRO A 91 -8.01 -47.05 -24.76
CA PRO A 91 -9.24 -47.15 -25.54
C PRO A 91 -10.22 -48.06 -24.80
N GLY A 92 -11.44 -47.59 -24.55
CA GLY A 92 -12.41 -48.35 -23.76
C GLY A 92 -13.83 -47.82 -23.80
N GLN A 93 -14.50 -48.11 -24.92
CA GLN A 93 -15.90 -48.57 -25.01
C GLN A 93 -17.04 -47.77 -24.36
N GLY A 94 -17.94 -47.32 -25.23
CA GLY A 94 -19.37 -47.62 -25.13
C GLY A 94 -20.21 -46.83 -24.12
N ARG A 95 -20.93 -45.82 -24.60
CA ARG A 95 -22.20 -45.43 -23.96
C ARG A 95 -23.26 -45.06 -25.00
N PRO A 96 -24.49 -45.62 -24.88
CA PRO A 96 -25.53 -45.51 -25.89
C PRO A 96 -26.33 -44.22 -25.80
N ALA A 97 -26.99 -43.94 -26.92
CA ALA A 97 -27.90 -42.85 -27.16
C ALA A 97 -29.18 -42.94 -26.29
N GLY A 98 -29.68 -41.76 -25.89
CA GLY A 98 -30.97 -41.54 -25.24
C GLY A 98 -31.00 -40.10 -24.73
N ALA A 99 -31.45 -39.12 -25.53
CA ALA A 99 -32.86 -38.74 -25.72
C ALA A 99 -33.33 -37.67 -24.70
N VAL A 100 -33.54 -36.46 -25.25
CA VAL A 100 -34.55 -35.43 -24.91
C VAL A 100 -34.53 -34.77 -23.52
N ALA A 101 -34.17 -33.48 -23.49
CA ALA A 101 -34.93 -32.46 -22.78
C ALA A 101 -34.55 -31.06 -23.32
N ALA A 102 -35.53 -30.41 -23.95
CA ALA A 102 -35.44 -29.05 -24.43
C ALA A 102 -35.55 -28.08 -23.24
N GLU A 103 -34.43 -27.46 -22.85
CA GLU A 103 -34.42 -26.38 -21.87
C GLU A 103 -34.11 -25.05 -22.56
N ARG A 104 -35.11 -24.17 -22.58
CA ARG A 104 -35.07 -22.82 -23.14
C ARG A 104 -34.07 -21.95 -22.37
N GLN A 105 -32.86 -21.80 -22.89
CA GLN A 105 -31.90 -20.80 -22.39
C GLN A 105 -32.14 -19.43 -23.05
N ARG A 106 -32.41 -18.45 -22.19
CA ARG A 106 -32.56 -17.02 -22.49
C ARG A 106 -31.26 -16.44 -23.09
N PRO A 107 -31.34 -15.40 -23.94
CA PRO A 107 -30.16 -14.83 -24.58
C PRO A 107 -29.29 -14.10 -23.56
N VAL A 108 -28.15 -14.71 -23.22
CA VAL A 108 -27.10 -14.04 -22.46
C VAL A 108 -26.45 -13.01 -23.37
N SER A 109 -26.49 -11.75 -22.94
CA SER A 109 -25.92 -10.60 -23.63
C SER A 109 -24.50 -10.89 -24.10
N ARG A 110 -24.25 -10.72 -25.39
CA ARG A 110 -22.93 -10.73 -26.02
C ARG A 110 -22.09 -9.56 -25.46
N TYR A 111 -21.45 -9.75 -24.31
CA TYR A 111 -20.30 -8.93 -23.94
C TYR A 111 -19.16 -9.32 -24.88
N ARG A 112 -19.00 -8.53 -25.95
CA ARG A 112 -17.84 -8.56 -26.85
C ARG A 112 -16.59 -8.43 -25.98
N ARG A 113 -15.95 -9.55 -25.63
CA ARG A 113 -14.56 -9.55 -25.16
C ARG A 113 -13.75 -8.94 -26.30
N ARG A 114 -13.42 -7.64 -26.20
CA ARG A 114 -12.28 -7.10 -26.92
C ARG A 114 -11.09 -7.96 -26.52
N ARG A 115 -10.61 -8.81 -27.43
CA ARG A 115 -9.25 -9.36 -27.38
C ARG A 115 -8.32 -8.14 -27.38
N VAL A 116 -7.97 -7.64 -26.20
CA VAL A 116 -6.74 -6.86 -26.06
C VAL A 116 -5.65 -7.89 -26.30
N GLY A 117 -4.95 -7.76 -27.43
CA GLY A 117 -3.90 -8.68 -27.86
C GLY A 117 -2.96 -8.99 -26.70
N GLY A 118 -2.53 -10.25 -26.60
CA GLY A 118 -1.62 -10.72 -25.57
C GLY A 118 -0.30 -9.96 -25.64
N PHE A 119 -0.24 -8.82 -24.95
CA PHE A 119 0.98 -8.05 -24.75
C PHE A 119 1.84 -8.83 -23.75
N ARG A 120 2.84 -9.57 -24.25
CA ARG A 120 3.86 -10.14 -23.38
C ARG A 120 4.69 -9.00 -22.82
N MET A 121 4.61 -8.84 -21.50
CA MET A 121 5.22 -7.75 -20.73
C MET A 121 6.75 -7.68 -20.88
N GLN A 122 7.40 -8.76 -21.29
CA GLN A 122 8.85 -8.83 -21.49
C GLN A 122 9.28 -8.12 -22.78
N ASP A 123 8.51 -8.22 -23.86
CA ASP A 123 8.98 -7.80 -25.19
C ASP A 123 9.02 -6.27 -25.38
N THR A 124 8.26 -5.50 -24.59
CA THR A 124 8.17 -4.04 -24.73
C THR A 124 9.21 -3.31 -23.90
N VAL A 125 9.48 -3.76 -22.67
CA VAL A 125 10.48 -3.13 -21.79
C VAL A 125 11.90 -3.43 -22.26
N LEU A 126 12.14 -4.62 -22.82
CA LEU A 126 13.44 -5.01 -23.36
C LEU A 126 13.89 -4.17 -24.56
N ARG A 127 12.99 -3.38 -25.16
CA ARG A 127 13.33 -2.47 -26.27
C ARG A 127 13.87 -1.13 -25.78
N VAL A 128 13.63 -0.74 -24.53
CA VAL A 128 14.18 0.50 -23.98
C VAL A 128 15.65 0.25 -23.63
N PRO A 129 16.60 1.02 -24.18
CA PRO A 129 18.00 0.96 -23.78
C PRO A 129 18.14 1.05 -22.27
N VAL A 130 18.90 0.13 -21.68
CA VAL A 130 19.14 0.07 -20.23
C VAL A 130 19.72 1.40 -19.71
N ALA A 131 20.53 2.09 -20.50
CA ALA A 131 21.07 3.41 -20.17
C ALA A 131 19.97 4.46 -19.92
N LEU A 132 18.89 4.47 -20.72
CA LEU A 132 17.76 5.40 -20.51
C LEU A 132 17.00 5.06 -19.22
N LEU A 133 16.79 3.77 -18.94
CA LEU A 133 16.13 3.34 -17.71
C LEU A 133 16.95 3.70 -16.47
N ASN A 134 18.27 3.49 -16.51
CA ASN A 134 19.17 3.87 -15.43
C ASN A 134 19.17 5.39 -15.21
N ARG A 135 19.20 6.18 -16.28
CA ARG A 135 19.16 7.64 -16.17
C ARG A 135 17.84 8.15 -15.59
N VAL A 136 16.71 7.53 -15.96
CA VAL A 136 15.41 7.81 -15.34
C VAL A 136 15.44 7.52 -13.83
N VAL A 137 16.06 6.42 -13.40
CA VAL A 137 16.19 6.07 -11.99
C VAL A 137 17.05 7.09 -11.24
N GLU A 138 18.23 7.44 -11.77
CA GLU A 138 19.12 8.45 -11.19
C GLU A 138 18.41 9.79 -10.97
N LEU A 139 17.82 10.34 -12.04
CA LEU A 139 17.12 11.61 -11.97
C LEU A 139 15.88 11.52 -11.06
N TRP A 140 15.18 10.39 -11.05
CA TRP A 140 14.07 10.18 -10.14
C TRP A 140 14.50 10.29 -8.68
N TYR A 141 15.64 9.71 -8.29
CA TYR A 141 16.15 9.82 -6.93
C TYR A 141 16.58 11.25 -6.58
N LEU A 142 17.08 12.02 -7.55
CA LEU A 142 17.43 13.43 -7.34
C LEU A 142 16.20 14.32 -7.10
N VAL A 143 15.08 14.06 -7.80
CA VAL A 143 13.88 14.92 -7.74
C VAL A 143 12.78 14.42 -6.81
N SER A 144 12.84 13.16 -6.36
CA SER A 144 11.77 12.56 -5.55
C SER A 144 11.89 12.94 -4.08
N PRO A 145 10.85 13.54 -3.47
CA PRO A 145 10.87 13.91 -2.05
C PRO A 145 10.98 12.70 -1.11
N GLU A 146 10.56 11.51 -1.54
CA GLU A 146 10.70 10.27 -0.75
C GLU A 146 12.15 9.74 -0.72
N GLY A 147 13.01 10.20 -1.64
CA GLY A 147 14.43 9.86 -1.69
C GLY A 147 15.34 10.80 -0.89
N GLY A 148 14.76 11.75 -0.14
CA GLY A 148 15.53 12.84 0.46
C GLY A 148 15.90 13.89 -0.58
N ALA A 149 14.91 14.37 -1.35
CA ALA A 149 15.13 15.50 -2.25
C ALA A 149 15.83 16.62 -1.48
N LEU A 150 17.04 16.95 -1.93
CA LEU A 150 17.73 18.14 -1.46
C LEU A 150 16.80 19.32 -1.77
N PRO A 151 16.49 20.19 -0.78
CA PRO A 151 15.79 21.44 -1.07
C PRO A 151 16.64 22.20 -2.10
N GLY A 152 16.16 22.23 -3.35
CA GLY A 152 16.94 22.75 -4.48
C GLY A 152 17.28 21.74 -5.58
N ALA A 153 16.58 20.59 -5.67
CA ALA A 153 16.67 19.72 -6.85
C ALA A 153 16.65 20.59 -8.12
N ALA A 154 17.76 20.54 -8.87
CA ALA A 154 18.05 21.51 -9.90
C ALA A 154 16.93 21.46 -10.96
N PRO A 155 16.34 22.61 -11.36
CA PRO A 155 15.26 22.63 -12.35
C PRO A 155 15.65 21.91 -13.65
N GLU A 156 16.94 21.83 -13.97
CA GLU A 156 17.48 21.04 -15.06
C GLU A 156 17.19 19.54 -14.89
N ALA A 157 17.36 18.96 -13.70
CA ALA A 157 17.11 17.54 -13.44
C ALA A 157 15.62 17.18 -13.60
N ILE A 158 14.72 18.09 -13.21
CA ILE A 158 13.28 17.94 -13.43
C ILE A 158 12.98 17.99 -14.94
N ALA A 159 13.55 18.96 -15.66
CA ALA A 159 13.37 19.08 -17.11
C ALA A 159 13.91 17.86 -17.86
N GLU A 160 15.11 17.39 -17.50
CA GLU A 160 15.76 16.23 -18.09
C GLU A 160 14.94 14.95 -17.87
N LEU A 161 14.49 14.70 -16.63
CA LEU A 161 13.66 13.53 -16.33
C LEU A 161 12.37 13.54 -17.15
N ARG A 162 11.76 14.70 -17.36
CA ARG A 162 10.56 14.83 -18.19
C ARG A 162 10.86 14.54 -19.66
N GLY A 163 11.96 15.08 -20.18
CA GLY A 163 12.43 14.80 -21.54
C GLY A 163 12.59 13.30 -21.79
N LEU A 164 13.26 12.60 -20.87
CA LEU A 164 13.45 11.15 -20.96
C LEU A 164 12.13 10.37 -20.86
N LEU A 165 11.23 10.76 -19.95
CA LEU A 165 9.92 10.10 -19.84
C LEU A 165 9.08 10.29 -21.11
N ALA A 166 9.15 11.46 -21.74
CA ALA A 166 8.47 11.75 -23.00
C ALA A 166 9.10 10.98 -24.18
N GLU A 167 10.44 10.95 -24.28
CA GLU A 167 11.15 10.17 -25.29
C GLU A 167 10.81 8.68 -25.17
N ILE A 168 10.76 8.15 -23.94
CA ILE A 168 10.43 6.74 -23.70
C ILE A 168 9.00 6.42 -24.16
N ASP A 169 8.05 7.31 -23.86
CA ASP A 169 6.65 7.14 -24.26
C ASP A 169 6.48 7.27 -25.78
N GLU A 170 7.12 8.25 -26.42
CA GLU A 170 7.01 8.49 -27.85
C GLU A 170 7.67 7.38 -28.68
N ARG A 171 8.92 7.04 -28.35
CA ARG A 171 9.76 6.12 -29.14
C ARG A 171 9.45 4.66 -28.88
N TYR A 172 9.14 4.30 -27.63
CA TYR A 172 8.96 2.90 -27.23
C TYR A 172 7.52 2.55 -26.85
N ARG A 173 6.62 3.55 -26.76
CA ARG A 173 5.19 3.37 -26.41
C ARG A 173 5.01 2.56 -25.12
N VAL A 174 5.92 2.73 -24.16
CA VAL A 174 5.93 1.97 -22.91
C VAL A 174 4.92 2.58 -21.94
N PRO A 175 3.85 1.85 -21.55
CA PRO A 175 2.90 2.38 -20.60
C PRO A 175 3.59 2.70 -19.27
N LEU A 176 3.23 3.81 -18.62
CA LEU A 176 3.81 4.23 -17.34
C LEU A 176 3.83 3.13 -16.26
N GLY A 177 2.87 2.20 -16.28
CA GLY A 177 2.84 1.06 -15.35
C GLY A 177 3.91 -0.01 -15.62
N MET A 178 4.40 -0.14 -16.85
CA MET A 178 5.58 -0.96 -17.17
C MET A 178 6.86 -0.23 -16.77
N LEU A 179 6.97 1.06 -17.08
CA LEU A 179 8.13 1.87 -16.68
C LEU A 179 8.32 1.87 -15.16
N ALA A 180 7.24 2.07 -14.39
CA ALA A 180 7.23 1.95 -12.93
C ALA A 180 7.79 0.62 -12.41
N ARG A 181 7.51 -0.48 -13.11
CA ARG A 181 8.03 -1.80 -12.72
C ARG A 181 9.49 -1.98 -13.12
N ALA A 182 9.89 -1.45 -14.28
CA ALA A 182 11.27 -1.50 -14.75
C ALA A 182 12.22 -0.69 -13.87
N THR A 183 11.78 0.49 -13.41
CA THR A 183 12.59 1.40 -12.58
C THR A 183 12.45 1.14 -11.08
N GLY A 184 11.53 0.26 -10.67
CA GLY A 184 11.23 0.01 -9.25
C GLY A 184 10.49 1.15 -8.54
N VAL A 185 10.12 2.20 -9.26
CA VAL A 185 9.42 3.37 -8.72
C VAL A 185 7.90 3.13 -8.70
N ASN A 186 7.23 3.55 -7.64
CA ASN A 186 5.78 3.39 -7.52
C ASN A 186 5.02 4.15 -8.64
N ARG A 187 4.11 3.46 -9.35
CA ARG A 187 3.28 4.06 -10.41
C ARG A 187 2.49 5.30 -9.95
N SER A 188 2.00 5.30 -8.72
CA SER A 188 1.28 6.45 -8.15
C SER A 188 2.21 7.62 -7.86
N ALA A 189 3.48 7.35 -7.54
CA ALA A 189 4.49 8.39 -7.37
C ALA A 189 4.77 9.08 -8.71
N TYR A 190 5.05 8.33 -9.78
CA TYR A 190 5.19 8.88 -11.13
C TYR A 190 4.01 9.76 -11.54
N ARG A 191 2.78 9.28 -11.34
CA ARG A 191 1.56 10.05 -11.67
C ARG A 191 1.44 11.34 -10.87
N THR A 192 1.78 11.28 -9.59
CA THR A 192 1.71 12.46 -8.72
C THR A 192 2.77 13.47 -9.11
N TRP A 193 3.98 13.00 -9.45
CA TRP A 193 5.06 13.84 -9.92
C TRP A 193 4.73 14.50 -11.26
N LEU A 194 4.26 13.74 -12.27
CA LEU A 194 3.84 14.28 -13.57
C LEU A 194 2.71 15.32 -13.45
N ARG A 195 1.80 15.17 -12.48
CA ARG A 195 0.76 16.18 -12.21
C ARG A 195 1.30 17.47 -11.60
N ARG A 196 2.36 17.39 -10.81
CA ARG A 196 3.02 18.57 -10.21
C ARG A 196 3.91 19.31 -11.22
N HIS A 197 4.32 18.62 -12.28
CA HIS A 197 5.20 19.16 -13.31
C HIS A 197 4.58 18.91 -14.72
N PRO A 198 3.47 19.59 -15.07
CA PRO A 198 2.80 19.44 -16.37
C PRO A 198 3.65 19.91 -17.56
N ALA A 199 3.46 19.25 -18.72
CA ALA A 199 3.97 19.66 -20.04
C ALA A 199 3.82 21.17 -20.28
N GLY A 200 4.90 21.87 -20.62
CA GLY A 200 4.86 23.31 -20.96
C GLY A 200 4.86 24.30 -19.79
N GLN A 201 4.88 23.85 -18.53
CA GLN A 201 5.08 24.78 -17.41
C GLN A 201 6.55 25.24 -17.38
N GLN A 202 6.77 26.51 -17.73
CA GLN A 202 8.05 27.18 -17.51
C GLN A 202 8.28 27.21 -15.99
N LEU A 203 9.35 26.56 -15.52
CA LEU A 203 9.73 26.63 -14.12
C LEU A 203 10.06 28.11 -13.82
N PRO A 204 9.56 28.67 -12.71
CA PRO A 204 9.92 30.04 -12.35
C PRO A 204 11.45 30.12 -12.27
N ALA A 205 12.03 31.15 -12.88
CA ALA A 205 13.46 31.42 -12.74
C ALA A 205 13.80 31.43 -11.23
N PRO A 206 14.94 30.86 -10.82
CA PRO A 206 15.37 30.96 -9.43
C PRO A 206 15.32 32.45 -9.05
N PRO A 207 14.72 32.80 -7.89
CA PRO A 207 14.72 34.20 -7.46
C PRO A 207 16.18 34.66 -7.42
N SER A 208 16.48 35.84 -7.98
CA SER A 208 17.78 36.45 -7.73
C SER A 208 17.97 36.53 -6.22
N SER A 209 19.21 36.40 -5.72
CA SER A 209 19.48 36.45 -4.27
C SER A 209 18.82 37.67 -3.60
N ALA A 210 18.78 38.80 -4.29
CA ALA A 210 18.09 40.02 -3.87
C ALA A 210 16.56 39.86 -3.70
N ALA A 211 15.90 39.05 -4.53
CA ALA A 211 14.45 38.79 -4.43
C ALA A 211 14.10 37.78 -3.33
N ALA A 212 15.04 36.91 -2.95
CA ALA A 212 14.86 35.99 -1.83
C ALA A 212 14.91 36.73 -0.48
N GLU A 213 15.85 37.67 -0.33
CA GLU A 213 15.99 38.50 0.88
C GLU A 213 14.80 39.48 1.03
N ALA A 214 14.35 40.12 -0.06
CA ALA A 214 13.19 41.01 -0.03
C ALA A 214 11.85 40.31 0.31
N ALA A 215 11.72 39.01 -0.01
CA ALA A 215 10.52 38.23 0.32
C ALA A 215 10.47 37.80 1.80
N GLU A 216 11.62 37.75 2.48
CA GLU A 216 11.73 37.44 3.91
C GLU A 216 11.41 38.68 4.77
N GLU A 217 11.82 39.89 4.34
CA GLU A 217 11.48 41.15 5.02
C GLU A 217 10.02 41.59 4.82
N ALA A 218 9.38 41.25 3.71
CA ALA A 218 8.05 41.78 3.36
C ALA A 218 6.87 41.07 4.05
N GLY A 219 7.08 40.11 4.95
CA GLY A 219 5.99 39.45 5.69
C GLY A 219 4.90 38.87 4.76
N ALA A 220 5.32 38.18 3.69
CA ALA A 220 4.42 37.70 2.65
C ALA A 220 3.28 36.83 3.24
N PRO A 221 2.02 37.04 2.82
CA PRO A 221 0.88 36.31 3.37
C PRO A 221 1.04 34.81 3.12
N LEU A 222 0.78 34.03 4.18
CA LEU A 222 0.86 32.57 4.19
C LEU A 222 0.26 31.96 2.91
N ARG A 223 1.12 31.31 2.11
CA ARG A 223 0.75 30.57 0.90
C ARG A 223 -0.46 29.69 1.20
N GLY A 224 -1.53 29.85 0.41
CA GLY A 224 -2.73 29.03 0.51
C GLY A 224 -2.36 27.54 0.54
N GLY A 225 -2.66 26.88 1.65
CA GLY A 225 -2.27 25.50 1.88
C GLY A 225 -2.83 24.59 0.80
N VAL A 226 -2.10 23.53 0.46
CA VAL A 226 -2.61 22.48 -0.42
C VAL A 226 -3.08 21.34 0.48
N CYS A 227 -4.30 20.84 0.29
CA CYS A 227 -4.77 19.71 1.09
C CYS A 227 -3.91 18.46 0.78
N ARG A 228 -3.97 17.43 1.65
CA ARG A 228 -3.18 16.19 1.49
C ARG A 228 -3.37 15.48 0.13
N ALA A 229 -4.46 15.76 -0.58
CA ALA A 229 -4.76 15.24 -1.91
C ALA A 229 -4.24 16.13 -3.07
N GLY A 230 -3.57 17.24 -2.78
CA GLY A 230 -3.02 18.14 -3.80
C GLY A 230 -3.98 19.23 -4.29
N HIS A 231 -5.15 19.42 -3.66
CA HIS A 231 -6.08 20.49 -4.07
C HIS A 231 -5.76 21.81 -3.35
N PRO A 232 -5.78 22.96 -4.05
CA PRO A 232 -5.59 24.26 -3.45
C PRO A 232 -6.69 24.54 -2.41
N GLN A 233 -6.33 24.90 -1.18
CA GLN A 233 -7.27 25.34 -0.16
C GLN A 233 -7.60 26.81 -0.41
N ARG A 234 -8.65 27.06 -1.20
CA ARG A 234 -9.31 28.37 -1.17
C ARG A 234 -10.19 28.43 0.08
N ALA A 235 -10.12 29.54 0.82
CA ALA A 235 -10.87 29.72 2.07
C ALA A 235 -12.38 29.48 1.87
N GLU A 236 -12.91 29.88 0.72
CA GLU A 236 -14.30 29.69 0.28
C GLU A 236 -14.74 28.21 0.13
N ASN A 237 -13.81 27.25 0.17
CA ASN A 237 -14.09 25.82 -0.01
C ASN A 237 -13.87 24.98 1.25
N LEU A 238 -13.68 25.60 2.41
CA LEU A 238 -13.55 24.89 3.68
C LEU A 238 -14.95 24.58 4.24
N VAL A 239 -15.28 23.29 4.30
CA VAL A 239 -16.50 22.83 4.96
C VAL A 239 -16.11 22.38 6.37
N SER A 240 -16.76 22.96 7.38
CA SER A 240 -16.63 22.51 8.77
C SER A 240 -17.29 21.14 8.93
N ASP A 241 -16.54 20.13 9.39
CA ASP A 241 -17.05 18.77 9.54
C ASP A 241 -17.66 18.46 10.92
N GLY A 242 -17.89 19.50 11.74
CA GLY A 242 -18.46 19.39 13.09
C GLY A 242 -17.56 18.69 14.11
N ARG A 243 -16.35 18.25 13.71
CA ARG A 243 -15.34 17.60 14.58
C ARG A 243 -14.05 18.41 14.67
N GLY A 244 -14.13 19.72 14.45
CA GLY A 244 -12.97 20.63 14.49
C GLY A 244 -12.00 20.46 13.33
N GLY A 245 -12.34 19.70 12.29
CA GLY A 245 -11.49 19.53 11.10
C GLY A 245 -12.07 20.23 9.88
N SER A 246 -11.43 21.30 9.40
CA SER A 246 -11.79 21.89 8.11
C SER A 246 -11.30 21.01 6.96
N ARG A 247 -12.21 20.49 6.13
CA ARG A 247 -11.87 19.71 4.94
C ARG A 247 -12.14 20.53 3.69
N CYS A 248 -11.33 20.34 2.64
CA CYS A 248 -11.65 20.96 1.36
C CYS A 248 -12.89 20.30 0.75
N GLY A 249 -13.78 21.11 0.18
CA GLY A 249 -15.05 20.66 -0.41
C GLY A 249 -14.88 19.63 -1.52
N VAL A 250 -13.76 19.65 -2.25
CA VAL A 250 -13.44 18.65 -3.30
C VAL A 250 -13.26 17.26 -2.70
N CYS A 251 -12.42 17.13 -1.66
CA CYS A 251 -12.22 15.87 -0.95
C CYS A 251 -13.52 15.37 -0.28
N ALA A 252 -14.37 16.28 0.18
CA ALA A 252 -15.67 15.93 0.76
C ALA A 252 -16.62 15.34 -0.30
N ARG A 253 -16.73 15.99 -1.47
CA ARG A 253 -17.53 15.50 -2.60
C ARG A 253 -17.05 14.15 -3.13
N GLU A 254 -15.74 13.98 -3.28
CA GLU A 254 -15.17 12.72 -3.77
C GLU A 254 -15.45 11.55 -2.80
N ARG A 255 -15.32 11.78 -1.48
CA ARG A 255 -15.71 10.77 -0.47
C ARG A 255 -17.20 10.47 -0.52
N ALA A 256 -18.05 11.48 -0.66
CA ALA A 256 -19.49 11.28 -0.78
C ALA A 256 -19.84 10.47 -2.04
N GLN A 257 -19.14 10.69 -3.15
CA GLN A 257 -19.31 9.90 -4.38
C GLN A 257 -18.84 8.45 -4.19
N GLN A 258 -17.68 8.23 -3.58
CA GLN A 258 -17.20 6.88 -3.25
C GLN A 258 -18.18 6.14 -2.31
N GLN A 259 -18.79 6.86 -1.38
CA GLN A 259 -19.80 6.32 -0.47
C GLN A 259 -21.06 5.89 -1.24
N ARG A 260 -21.57 6.72 -2.17
CA ARG A 260 -22.69 6.35 -3.05
C ARG A 260 -22.41 5.13 -3.92
N VAL A 261 -21.20 5.02 -4.48
CA VAL A 261 -20.79 3.85 -5.28
C VAL A 261 -20.77 2.57 -4.43
N ARG A 262 -20.33 2.66 -3.16
CA ARG A 262 -20.38 1.53 -2.24
C ARG A 262 -21.81 1.13 -1.88
N GLU A 263 -22.66 2.12 -1.62
CA GLU A 263 -24.09 1.90 -1.35
C GLU A 263 -24.79 1.25 -2.54
N SER A 264 -24.54 1.73 -3.77
CA SER A 264 -25.09 1.10 -4.99
C SER A 264 -24.57 -0.32 -5.24
N GLN A 265 -23.42 -0.67 -4.67
CA GLN A 265 -22.87 -2.04 -4.69
C GLN A 265 -23.42 -2.92 -3.56
N GLY A 266 -24.43 -2.47 -2.81
CA GLY A 266 -24.99 -3.21 -1.68
C GLY A 266 -24.05 -3.29 -0.48
N ASN A 267 -23.09 -2.36 -0.38
CA ASN A 267 -22.10 -2.32 0.69
C ASN A 267 -22.42 -1.11 1.60
N PRO A 268 -23.43 -1.23 2.48
CA PRO A 268 -23.87 -0.11 3.31
C PRO A 268 -22.73 0.39 4.22
N PRO A 269 -22.75 1.67 4.63
CA PRO A 269 -21.79 2.19 5.59
C PRO A 269 -21.76 1.27 6.82
N THR A 270 -20.59 0.72 7.12
CA THR A 270 -20.40 -0.10 8.32
C THR A 270 -20.82 0.71 9.54
N ARG A 271 -21.65 0.16 10.42
CA ARG A 271 -22.06 0.79 11.69
C ARG A 271 -20.91 0.79 12.71
N ARG A 272 -19.78 1.42 12.36
CA ARG A 272 -18.52 1.34 13.11
C ARG A 272 -18.65 1.86 14.54
N ASN A 273 -19.59 2.77 14.78
CA ASN A 273 -19.82 3.42 16.08
C ASN A 273 -21.23 3.20 16.65
N ALA A 274 -22.08 2.38 16.02
CA ALA A 274 -23.39 2.10 16.62
C ALA A 274 -23.18 1.25 17.89
N PRO A 275 -23.88 1.55 19.00
CA PRO A 275 -23.83 0.71 20.19
C PRO A 275 -24.28 -0.72 19.85
N TRP A 276 -23.76 -1.70 20.59
CA TRP A 276 -24.17 -3.10 20.45
C TRP A 276 -25.48 -3.31 21.20
N THR A 277 -26.48 -3.80 20.49
CA THR A 277 -27.77 -4.18 21.08
C THR A 277 -27.69 -5.57 21.70
N MET A 278 -28.55 -5.84 22.67
CA MET A 278 -28.61 -7.16 23.33
C MET A 278 -28.96 -8.29 22.34
N ALA A 279 -29.76 -8.01 21.30
CA ALA A 279 -30.07 -8.96 20.24
C ALA A 279 -28.82 -9.31 19.40
N GLU A 280 -28.01 -8.31 19.05
CA GLU A 280 -26.74 -8.54 18.35
C GLU A 280 -25.76 -9.36 19.21
N ASP A 281 -25.68 -9.09 20.52
CA ASP A 281 -24.81 -9.84 21.43
C ASP A 281 -25.20 -11.32 21.52
N ARG A 282 -26.50 -11.63 21.54
CA ARG A 282 -27.00 -13.01 21.49
C ARG A 282 -26.54 -13.72 20.21
N LEU A 283 -26.65 -13.05 19.05
CA LEU A 283 -26.18 -13.61 17.77
C LEU A 283 -24.66 -13.82 17.75
N VAL A 284 -23.88 -12.89 18.32
CA VAL A 284 -22.41 -13.01 18.37
C VAL A 284 -21.95 -14.22 19.19
N LEU A 285 -22.73 -14.61 20.21
CA LEU A 285 -22.45 -15.76 21.07
C LEU A 285 -22.82 -17.12 20.44
N VAL A 286 -23.63 -17.14 19.38
CA VAL A 286 -23.94 -18.38 18.64
C VAL A 286 -22.64 -18.91 18.01
N ALA A 287 -22.19 -20.07 18.47
CA ALA A 287 -20.89 -20.65 18.12
C ALA A 287 -20.82 -21.10 16.64
N GLU A 288 -21.96 -21.49 16.08
CA GLU A 288 -22.05 -22.07 14.74
C GLU A 288 -21.88 -21.04 13.62
N THR A 289 -22.14 -19.76 13.89
CA THR A 289 -22.03 -18.71 12.86
C THR A 289 -20.61 -18.19 12.75
N THR A 290 -20.07 -18.20 11.52
CA THR A 290 -18.73 -17.69 11.25
C THR A 290 -18.69 -16.16 11.43
N ASP A 291 -17.53 -15.61 11.80
CA ASP A 291 -17.37 -14.15 11.94
C ASP A 291 -17.72 -13.38 10.66
N LEU A 292 -17.55 -14.01 9.49
CA LEU A 292 -17.83 -13.42 8.18
C LEU A 292 -19.35 -13.34 7.92
N GLU A 293 -20.09 -14.38 8.28
CA GLU A 293 -21.55 -14.39 8.19
C GLU A 293 -22.17 -13.39 9.16
N LEU A 294 -21.70 -13.35 10.41
CA LEU A 294 -22.12 -12.34 11.38
C LEU A 294 -21.81 -10.91 10.91
N ALA A 295 -20.64 -10.69 10.29
CA ALA A 295 -20.28 -9.39 9.74
C ALA A 295 -21.26 -8.93 8.64
N ARG A 296 -21.69 -9.85 7.77
CA ARG A 296 -22.70 -9.57 6.73
C ARG A 296 -24.07 -9.34 7.35
N LEU A 297 -24.49 -10.20 8.26
CA LEU A 297 -25.80 -10.15 8.92
C LEU A 297 -26.00 -8.88 9.74
N LEU A 298 -24.97 -8.45 10.49
CA LEU A 298 -25.05 -7.29 11.38
C LEU A 298 -24.57 -5.98 10.73
N HIS A 299 -24.15 -6.02 9.46
CA HIS A 299 -23.53 -4.89 8.76
C HIS A 299 -22.36 -4.25 9.55
N ARG A 300 -21.53 -5.10 10.17
CA ARG A 300 -20.34 -4.71 10.93
C ARG A 300 -19.09 -5.35 10.34
N THR A 301 -17.92 -4.80 10.65
CA THR A 301 -16.65 -5.40 10.19
C THR A 301 -16.32 -6.68 10.96
N VAL A 302 -15.69 -7.65 10.31
CA VAL A 302 -15.20 -8.91 10.95
C VAL A 302 -14.36 -8.63 12.21
N GLY A 303 -13.49 -7.61 12.18
CA GLY A 303 -12.71 -7.21 13.35
C GLY A 303 -13.56 -6.74 14.53
N SER A 304 -14.65 -6.02 14.26
CA SER A 304 -15.60 -5.60 15.30
C SER A 304 -16.35 -6.79 15.90
N ILE A 305 -16.73 -7.79 15.10
CA ILE A 305 -17.35 -9.04 15.59
C ILE A 305 -16.38 -9.77 16.53
N ARG A 306 -15.13 -9.98 16.10
CA ARG A 306 -14.10 -10.65 16.91
C ARG A 306 -13.83 -9.94 18.23
N ALA A 307 -13.67 -8.61 18.18
CA ALA A 307 -13.45 -7.80 19.37
C ALA A 307 -14.64 -7.90 20.34
N ARG A 308 -15.87 -7.90 19.82
CA ARG A 308 -17.07 -8.06 20.65
C ARG A 308 -17.18 -9.45 21.25
N ARG A 309 -16.95 -10.50 20.45
CA ARG A 309 -16.95 -11.91 20.91
C ARG A 309 -15.92 -12.13 22.01
N ALA A 310 -14.71 -11.56 21.88
CA ALA A 310 -13.70 -11.60 22.92
C ALA A 310 -14.14 -10.86 24.20
N LYS A 311 -14.79 -9.70 24.07
CA LYS A 311 -15.33 -8.96 25.23
C LYS A 311 -16.42 -9.75 25.95
N LEU A 312 -17.39 -10.31 25.22
CA LEU A 312 -18.47 -11.11 25.80
C LEU A 312 -17.95 -12.38 26.48
N ARG A 313 -16.95 -13.07 25.88
CA ARG A 313 -16.32 -14.24 26.50
C ARG A 313 -15.66 -13.93 27.85
N ARG A 314 -14.99 -12.78 27.96
CA ARG A 314 -14.43 -12.32 29.26
C ARG A 314 -15.54 -12.08 30.27
N SER A 315 -16.58 -11.32 29.90
CA SER A 315 -17.68 -10.99 30.81
C SER A 315 -18.54 -12.18 31.25
N VAL A 316 -18.63 -13.24 30.44
CA VAL A 316 -19.35 -14.47 30.80
C VAL A 316 -18.47 -15.38 31.66
N GLY A 317 -17.17 -15.48 31.34
CA GLY A 317 -16.22 -16.25 32.14
C GLY A 317 -16.05 -15.73 33.56
N ASP A 318 -16.16 -14.42 33.78
CA ASP A 318 -16.09 -13.81 35.12
C ASP A 318 -17.33 -14.07 36.00
N ARG A 319 -18.37 -14.74 35.48
CA ARG A 319 -19.60 -15.07 36.23
C ARG A 319 -19.72 -16.54 36.65
N ILE A 320 -18.72 -17.36 36.35
CA ILE A 320 -18.61 -18.77 36.76
C ILE A 320 -17.52 -18.84 37.82
#